data_AF-A0A818GL37-F1
#
_entry.id   AF-A0A818GL37-F1
#
_cell.length_a   1.000
_cell.length_b   1.000
_cell.length_c   1.000
_cell.angle_alpha   90.00
_cell.angle_beta   90.00
_cell.angle_gamma   90.00
#
_symmetry.space_group_name_H-M   'P 1'
#
loop_
_entity.id
_entity.type
_entity.pdbx_description
1 polymer ?
#
loop_
_entity_poly.entity_id
_entity_poly.type
_entity_poly.pdbx_seq_one_letter_code
_entity_poly.pdbx_strand_id
1 'polypeptide(L)'
;MGCCKSTQYGCCIAIDHDESIILNKPTGKEIRYGPGWFCFPNWWDAQVMKSIPLQNNQYIIVKHIIDTDDKNAFHARNDIPLTQRTTTNEKDELLNDSEMHLIEIIRGPQIYKLKNPYDRLSEIKSMINLSATQYISVADKLTGVKRVECGPQLFCPKPYDELGEIKNLYNLSSTEYLIVTDQSTGERATINGPTLFLPKAYDQISPIFNYIVLNHTQYCRIIDSRTGVMRIEKGPKTFALGPYESLMKVHDQTIFDIINIDTENAVLVKNLDTGLDELITTPQKFIPSFTQRFIEIRKLIKLAPYENMILIDKDGHHILKNGSKDKSFFIYPYQQIYTQSWSNDLKKDHRSTIQVDRFDTRNQCKIN
;
A
#
# COMPACT_ATOMS: atom_id res chain seq x y z
N MET A 1 -38.42 -47.17 -57.11
CA MET A 1 -37.56 -47.98 -58.01
C MET A 1 -36.59 -47.05 -58.70
N GLY A 2 -35.30 -47.29 -58.49
CA GLY A 2 -34.19 -46.53 -59.04
C GLY A 2 -32.90 -47.14 -58.50
N CYS A 3 -32.43 -48.20 -59.17
CA CYS A 3 -31.27 -48.98 -58.79
C CYS A 3 -30.00 -48.11 -58.73
N CYS A 4 -29.32 -48.08 -57.59
CA CYS A 4 -27.87 -47.84 -57.56
C CYS A 4 -27.18 -49.21 -57.44
N LYS A 5 -26.50 -49.61 -58.52
CA LYS A 5 -25.51 -50.69 -58.49
C LYS A 5 -24.36 -50.24 -57.61
N SER A 6 -24.35 -50.68 -56.36
CA SER A 6 -23.31 -50.35 -55.39
C SER A 6 -22.23 -51.42 -55.39
N THR A 7 -21.12 -51.13 -56.08
CA THR A 7 -19.77 -51.46 -55.60
C THR A 7 -19.27 -50.31 -54.70
N GLN A 8 -20.16 -49.69 -53.92
CA GLN A 8 -19.86 -48.48 -53.15
C GLN A 8 -19.34 -48.85 -51.76
N TYR A 9 -18.03 -48.94 -51.65
CA TYR A 9 -17.29 -48.89 -50.38
C TYR A 9 -17.27 -47.46 -49.80
N GLY A 10 -18.44 -46.82 -49.69
CA GLY A 10 -18.56 -45.45 -49.18
C GLY A 10 -19.71 -45.29 -48.18
N CYS A 11 -19.42 -44.61 -47.07
CA CYS A 11 -20.38 -44.14 -46.08
C CYS A 11 -20.92 -42.78 -46.54
N CYS A 12 -22.22 -42.53 -46.40
CA CYS A 12 -22.82 -41.22 -46.65
C CYS A 12 -23.54 -40.74 -45.39
N ILE A 13 -23.27 -39.49 -44.98
CA ILE A 13 -23.91 -38.83 -43.82
C ILE A 13 -24.57 -37.54 -44.32
N ALA A 14 -25.83 -37.33 -43.90
CA ALA A 14 -26.52 -36.05 -44.08
C ALA A 14 -26.13 -35.11 -42.93
N ILE A 15 -25.76 -33.87 -43.27
CA ILE A 15 -25.35 -32.83 -42.32
C ILE A 15 -26.31 -31.65 -42.46
N ASP A 16 -26.82 -31.16 -41.33
CA ASP A 16 -27.74 -30.03 -41.26
C ASP A 16 -27.02 -28.66 -41.39
N HIS A 17 -27.78 -27.56 -41.49
CA HIS A 17 -27.24 -26.21 -41.72
C HIS A 17 -26.35 -25.69 -40.57
N ASP A 18 -26.60 -26.17 -39.36
CA ASP A 18 -25.88 -25.87 -38.13
C ASP A 18 -24.86 -26.96 -37.78
N GLU A 19 -24.62 -27.92 -38.67
CA GLU A 19 -23.66 -28.99 -38.44
C GLU A 19 -22.45 -28.90 -39.38
N SER A 20 -21.35 -29.49 -38.92
CA SER A 20 -20.10 -29.65 -39.66
C SER A 20 -19.59 -31.06 -39.44
N ILE A 21 -18.92 -31.63 -40.43
CA ILE A 21 -18.32 -32.96 -40.34
C ILE A 21 -16.80 -32.84 -40.46
N ILE A 22 -16.09 -33.41 -39.49
CA ILE A 22 -14.64 -33.60 -39.51
C ILE A 22 -14.38 -34.99 -40.09
N LEU A 23 -13.66 -35.05 -41.20
CA LEU A 23 -13.22 -36.29 -41.85
C LEU A 23 -11.75 -36.52 -41.55
N ASN A 24 -11.44 -37.63 -40.88
CA ASN A 24 -10.09 -38.11 -40.60
C ASN A 24 -9.65 -39.02 -41.75
N LYS A 25 -8.82 -38.48 -42.64
CA LYS A 25 -8.22 -39.17 -43.80
C LYS A 25 -6.75 -39.53 -43.47
N PRO A 26 -6.12 -40.50 -44.16
CA PRO A 26 -4.71 -40.84 -43.91
C PRO A 26 -3.76 -39.69 -44.18
N THR A 27 -4.17 -38.75 -45.04
CA THR A 27 -3.39 -37.56 -45.39
C THR A 27 -3.70 -36.34 -44.52
N GLY A 28 -4.53 -36.47 -43.47
CA GLY A 28 -4.84 -35.39 -42.53
C GLY A 28 -6.31 -35.31 -42.13
N LYS A 29 -6.75 -34.14 -41.67
CA LYS A 29 -8.16 -33.88 -41.33
C LYS A 29 -8.77 -32.83 -42.24
N GLU A 30 -10.06 -32.91 -42.49
CA GLU A 30 -10.82 -31.96 -43.32
C GLU A 30 -12.15 -31.63 -42.65
N ILE A 31 -12.57 -30.37 -42.70
CA ILE A 31 -13.92 -29.95 -42.28
C ILE A 31 -14.78 -29.73 -43.52
N ARG A 32 -16.01 -30.22 -43.49
CA ARG A 32 -17.06 -29.81 -44.43
C ARG A 32 -18.25 -29.24 -43.67
N TYR A 33 -18.79 -28.15 -44.18
CA TYR A 33 -19.94 -27.45 -43.59
C TYR A 33 -21.22 -27.91 -44.26
N GLY A 34 -22.27 -28.15 -43.48
CA GLY A 34 -23.60 -28.36 -44.04
C GLY A 34 -24.22 -27.07 -44.62
N PRO A 35 -25.40 -27.18 -45.22
CA PRO A 35 -26.19 -28.41 -45.36
C PRO A 35 -25.76 -29.29 -46.54
N GLY A 36 -25.95 -30.61 -46.44
CA GLY A 36 -25.77 -31.51 -47.59
C GLY A 36 -25.51 -32.97 -47.24
N TRP A 37 -25.49 -33.81 -48.28
CA TRP A 37 -25.04 -35.21 -48.18
C TRP A 37 -23.55 -35.29 -48.49
N PHE A 38 -22.77 -35.82 -47.54
CA PHE A 38 -21.35 -36.05 -47.74
C PHE A 38 -21.07 -37.55 -47.77
N CYS A 39 -20.52 -38.02 -48.89
CA CYS A 39 -20.06 -39.39 -49.04
C CYS A 39 -18.53 -39.46 -48.95
N PHE A 40 -18.03 -40.46 -48.23
CA PHE A 40 -16.60 -40.70 -48.00
C PHE A 40 -16.32 -42.20 -47.86
N PRO A 41 -15.08 -42.67 -48.13
CA PRO A 41 -14.74 -44.09 -48.02
C PRO A 41 -14.95 -44.66 -46.60
N ASN A 42 -15.33 -45.93 -46.50
CA ASN A 42 -15.63 -46.59 -45.20
C ASN A 42 -14.45 -46.66 -44.23
N TRP A 43 -13.23 -46.48 -44.71
CA TRP A 43 -12.00 -46.50 -43.91
C TRP A 43 -11.58 -45.09 -43.46
N TRP A 44 -12.38 -44.05 -43.71
CA TRP A 44 -12.23 -42.74 -43.08
C TRP A 44 -13.08 -42.71 -41.80
N ASP A 45 -12.52 -42.14 -40.74
CA ASP A 45 -13.28 -41.84 -39.53
C ASP A 45 -13.95 -40.47 -39.70
N ALA A 46 -15.17 -40.33 -39.20
CA ALA A 46 -16.00 -39.15 -39.42
C ALA A 46 -16.71 -38.74 -38.14
N GLN A 47 -16.57 -37.46 -37.77
CA GLN A 47 -17.15 -36.90 -36.56
C GLN A 47 -18.02 -35.69 -36.90
N VAL A 48 -19.31 -35.76 -36.57
CA VAL A 48 -20.24 -34.65 -36.75
C VAL A 48 -20.18 -33.74 -35.53
N MET A 49 -20.01 -32.44 -35.77
CA MET A 49 -19.98 -31.40 -34.74
C MET A 49 -21.04 -30.35 -35.03
N LYS A 50 -21.83 -30.05 -34.00
CA LYS A 50 -22.80 -28.95 -34.03
C LYS A 50 -22.09 -27.60 -33.88
N SER A 51 -22.62 -26.60 -34.56
CA SER A 51 -22.20 -25.21 -34.41
C SER A 51 -22.51 -24.75 -32.99
N ILE A 52 -21.65 -23.89 -32.44
CA ILE A 52 -21.75 -23.46 -31.05
C ILE A 52 -22.42 -22.08 -31.02
N PRO A 53 -23.68 -21.96 -30.56
CA PRO A 53 -24.32 -20.66 -30.39
C PRO A 53 -23.75 -19.96 -29.16
N LEU A 54 -23.12 -18.80 -29.36
CA LEU A 54 -22.61 -17.95 -28.29
C LEU A 54 -23.57 -16.80 -28.02
N GLN A 55 -23.99 -16.64 -26.77
CA GLN A 55 -24.81 -15.51 -26.32
C GLN A 55 -23.99 -14.22 -26.15
N ASN A 56 -24.63 -13.07 -25.98
CA ASN A 56 -23.96 -11.76 -25.83
C ASN A 56 -22.91 -11.70 -24.72
N ASN A 57 -23.08 -12.47 -23.65
CA ASN A 57 -22.21 -12.48 -22.47
C ASN A 57 -21.30 -13.72 -22.42
N GLN A 58 -21.14 -14.42 -23.53
CA GLN A 58 -20.36 -15.65 -23.60
C GLN A 58 -19.19 -15.52 -24.57
N TYR A 59 -18.14 -16.28 -24.31
CA TYR A 59 -17.00 -16.43 -25.19
C TYR A 59 -16.44 -17.86 -25.12
N ILE A 60 -15.71 -18.25 -26.15
CA ILE A 60 -14.93 -19.49 -26.18
C ILE A 60 -13.49 -19.17 -26.51
N ILE A 61 -12.59 -20.05 -26.08
CA ILE A 61 -11.17 -19.99 -26.38
C ILE A 61 -10.86 -21.08 -27.40
N VAL A 62 -10.30 -20.68 -28.53
CA VAL A 62 -9.86 -21.57 -29.61
C VAL A 62 -8.34 -21.68 -29.52
N LYS A 63 -7.82 -22.90 -29.35
CA LYS A 63 -6.40 -23.20 -29.40
C LYS A 63 -6.07 -23.77 -30.78
N HIS A 64 -5.32 -23.03 -31.57
CA HIS A 64 -4.83 -23.48 -32.87
C HIS A 64 -3.59 -24.36 -32.68
N ILE A 65 -3.64 -25.56 -33.26
CA ILE A 65 -2.49 -26.45 -33.34
C ILE A 65 -1.79 -26.17 -34.67
N ILE A 66 -0.53 -25.75 -34.59
CA ILE A 66 0.35 -25.62 -35.76
C ILE A 66 1.15 -26.92 -35.82
N ASP A 67 0.94 -27.73 -36.85
CA ASP A 67 1.76 -28.91 -37.09
C ASP A 67 3.14 -28.44 -37.56
N THR A 68 4.17 -28.66 -36.75
CA THR A 68 5.56 -28.30 -37.08
C THR A 68 6.27 -29.34 -37.97
N ASP A 69 5.65 -30.50 -38.21
CA ASP A 69 6.29 -31.64 -38.87
C ASP A 69 6.12 -31.67 -40.39
N ASP A 70 5.38 -30.73 -40.97
CA ASP A 70 5.26 -30.63 -42.42
C ASP A 70 6.51 -29.98 -43.02
N LYS A 71 7.39 -30.81 -43.59
CA LYS A 71 8.53 -30.40 -44.45
C LYS A 71 8.11 -29.56 -45.68
N ASN A 72 6.82 -29.31 -45.87
CA ASN A 72 6.25 -28.43 -46.90
C ASN A 72 5.62 -27.13 -46.34
N ALA A 73 5.84 -26.81 -45.06
CA ALA A 73 5.30 -25.63 -44.36
C ALA A 73 5.85 -24.26 -44.82
N PHE A 74 6.42 -24.16 -46.03
CA PHE A 74 6.73 -22.87 -46.65
C PHE A 74 5.53 -22.28 -47.42
N HIS A 75 4.57 -23.10 -47.86
CA HIS A 75 3.40 -22.61 -48.60
C HIS A 75 2.18 -22.31 -47.72
N ALA A 76 2.01 -22.99 -46.59
CA ALA A 76 0.85 -22.81 -45.69
C ALA A 76 0.99 -21.64 -44.69
N ARG A 77 2.11 -20.91 -44.69
CA ARG A 77 2.25 -19.66 -43.91
C ARG A 77 1.45 -18.49 -44.49
N ASN A 78 1.01 -18.59 -45.75
CA ASN A 78 0.36 -17.48 -46.46
C ASN A 78 -1.18 -17.53 -46.46
N ASP A 79 -1.79 -18.66 -46.07
CA ASP A 79 -3.24 -18.87 -46.25
C ASP A 79 -4.06 -18.87 -44.96
N ILE A 80 -3.41 -18.76 -43.79
CA ILE A 80 -4.09 -18.33 -42.57
C ILE A 80 -3.88 -16.83 -42.49
N PRO A 81 -4.90 -15.98 -42.72
CA PRO A 81 -4.78 -14.59 -42.36
C PRO A 81 -4.62 -14.55 -40.84
N LEU A 82 -3.38 -14.37 -40.39
CA LEU A 82 -3.02 -14.02 -39.02
C LEU A 82 -3.63 -12.65 -38.73
N THR A 83 -4.94 -12.60 -38.51
CA THR A 83 -5.64 -11.40 -38.05
C THR A 83 -5.37 -11.21 -36.56
N GLN A 84 -4.11 -10.93 -36.24
CA GLN A 84 -3.70 -9.96 -35.23
C GLN A 84 -2.22 -9.59 -35.45
N ARG A 85 -1.94 -8.94 -36.60
CA ARG A 85 -0.86 -7.95 -36.63
C ARG A 85 -1.35 -6.70 -35.91
N THR A 86 -1.05 -6.59 -34.62
CA THR A 86 -0.92 -5.26 -34.02
C THR A 86 0.50 -4.80 -34.35
N THR A 87 0.62 -3.99 -35.39
CA THR A 87 1.85 -3.31 -35.74
C THR A 87 2.24 -2.36 -34.62
N THR A 88 3.23 -2.71 -33.84
CA THR A 88 4.22 -1.76 -33.36
C THR A 88 5.58 -2.43 -33.42
N ASN A 89 6.48 -1.77 -34.14
CA ASN A 89 7.88 -2.10 -34.33
C ASN A 89 8.53 -2.72 -33.09
N GLU A 90 9.20 -3.86 -33.27
CA GLU A 90 10.63 -4.09 -33.00
C GLU A 90 10.87 -5.58 -32.71
N LYS A 91 11.67 -6.19 -33.60
CA LYS A 91 12.39 -7.46 -33.48
C LYS A 91 11.69 -8.57 -32.70
N ASP A 92 11.09 -9.49 -33.45
CA ASP A 92 10.68 -10.82 -32.98
C ASP A 92 11.89 -11.56 -32.38
N GLU A 93 12.05 -11.49 -31.06
CA GLU A 93 12.83 -12.46 -30.32
C GLU A 93 12.00 -13.74 -30.20
N LEU A 94 12.41 -14.78 -30.94
CA LEU A 94 11.89 -16.14 -30.83
C LEU A 94 12.22 -16.69 -29.44
N LEU A 95 11.31 -16.52 -28.49
CA LEU A 95 11.35 -17.26 -27.24
C LEU A 95 10.87 -18.70 -27.49
N ASN A 96 11.83 -19.61 -27.41
CA ASN A 96 11.61 -21.06 -27.37
C ASN A 96 10.87 -21.41 -26.08
N ASP A 97 9.55 -21.55 -26.13
CA ASP A 97 8.83 -22.30 -25.11
C ASP A 97 7.83 -23.27 -25.78
N SER A 98 8.09 -24.56 -25.59
CA SER A 98 7.50 -25.68 -26.34
C SER A 98 6.01 -25.94 -26.03
N GLU A 99 5.33 -25.06 -25.27
CA GLU A 99 3.94 -25.23 -24.81
C GLU A 99 3.00 -24.06 -25.19
N MET A 100 3.50 -23.06 -25.91
CA MET A 100 2.70 -21.86 -26.20
C MET A 100 1.83 -22.05 -27.43
N HIS A 101 0.60 -22.51 -27.24
CA HIS A 101 -0.38 -22.62 -28.32
C HIS A 101 -0.82 -21.24 -28.84
N LEU A 102 -1.09 -21.14 -30.14
CA LEU A 102 -1.73 -19.96 -30.71
C LEU A 102 -3.20 -19.92 -30.25
N ILE A 103 -3.63 -18.84 -29.58
CA ILE A 103 -4.96 -18.75 -28.96
C ILE A 103 -5.78 -17.62 -29.58
N GLU A 104 -7.04 -17.90 -29.92
CA GLU A 104 -8.04 -16.92 -30.33
C GLU A 104 -9.22 -16.92 -29.34
N ILE A 105 -9.77 -15.73 -29.04
CA ILE A 105 -10.97 -15.58 -28.21
C ILE A 105 -12.13 -15.13 -29.07
N ILE A 106 -13.16 -15.96 -29.16
CA ILE A 106 -14.38 -15.69 -29.95
C ILE A 106 -15.47 -15.21 -29.00
N ARG A 107 -15.92 -13.97 -29.19
CA ARG A 107 -16.98 -13.33 -28.39
C ARG A 107 -18.34 -13.49 -29.07
N GLY A 108 -19.40 -13.66 -28.30
CA GLY A 108 -20.77 -13.58 -28.81
C GLY A 108 -21.26 -12.13 -29.03
N PRO A 109 -22.48 -11.94 -29.56
CA PRO A 109 -23.38 -12.98 -30.08
C PRO A 109 -23.00 -13.45 -31.48
N GLN A 110 -22.75 -14.75 -31.64
CA GLN A 110 -22.61 -15.38 -32.95
C GLN A 110 -22.70 -16.90 -32.86
N ILE A 111 -22.98 -17.54 -33.98
CA ILE A 111 -22.90 -19.00 -34.10
C ILE A 111 -21.49 -19.34 -34.60
N TYR A 112 -20.66 -19.90 -33.73
CA TYR A 112 -19.31 -20.29 -34.09
C TYR A 112 -19.31 -21.63 -34.83
N LYS A 113 -18.69 -21.64 -36.02
CA LYS A 113 -18.39 -22.84 -36.80
C LYS A 113 -16.88 -23.07 -36.78
N LEU A 114 -16.46 -24.31 -36.50
CA LEU A 114 -15.03 -24.66 -36.45
C LEU A 114 -14.37 -24.39 -37.81
N LYS A 115 -13.31 -23.59 -37.84
CA LYS A 115 -12.59 -23.23 -39.08
C LYS A 115 -11.49 -24.21 -39.45
N ASN A 116 -10.74 -24.70 -38.47
CA ASN A 116 -9.63 -25.63 -38.68
C ASN A 116 -9.89 -26.96 -37.92
N PRO A 117 -9.78 -28.13 -38.58
CA PRO A 117 -10.07 -29.44 -37.96
C PRO A 117 -9.15 -29.82 -36.81
N TYR A 118 -8.01 -29.15 -36.68
CA TYR A 118 -7.04 -29.41 -35.61
C TYR A 118 -7.23 -28.49 -34.41
N ASP A 119 -8.10 -27.48 -34.50
CA ASP A 119 -8.35 -26.56 -33.39
C ASP A 119 -9.00 -27.27 -32.20
N ARG A 120 -8.55 -26.93 -30.99
CA ARG A 120 -9.18 -27.38 -29.74
C ARG A 120 -9.99 -26.26 -29.14
N LEU A 121 -11.26 -26.51 -28.89
CA LEU A 121 -12.18 -25.56 -28.28
C LEU A 121 -12.22 -25.74 -26.77
N SER A 122 -12.29 -24.63 -26.03
CA SER A 122 -12.68 -24.67 -24.62
C SER A 122 -14.19 -24.82 -24.47
N GLU A 123 -14.64 -25.10 -23.25
CA GLU A 123 -16.03 -24.92 -22.86
C GLU A 123 -16.46 -23.45 -23.04
N ILE A 124 -17.78 -23.24 -23.17
CA ILE A 124 -18.39 -21.91 -23.23
C ILE A 124 -18.20 -21.23 -21.87
N LYS A 125 -17.55 -20.07 -21.87
CA LYS A 125 -17.29 -19.27 -20.68
C LYS A 125 -18.14 -18.01 -20.67
N SER A 126 -18.58 -17.61 -19.49
CA SER A 126 -19.26 -16.32 -19.30
C SER A 126 -18.25 -15.19 -19.10
N MET A 127 -18.53 -14.04 -19.71
CA MET A 127 -17.79 -12.80 -19.49
C MET A 127 -17.97 -12.32 -18.04
N ILE A 128 -17.01 -11.55 -17.54
CA ILE A 128 -17.00 -11.06 -16.17
C ILE A 128 -17.72 -9.72 -16.13
N ASN A 129 -18.77 -9.61 -15.32
CA ASN A 129 -19.46 -8.35 -15.12
C ASN A 129 -18.78 -7.56 -14.00
N LEU A 130 -18.11 -6.45 -14.33
CA LEU A 130 -17.49 -5.55 -13.37
C LEU A 130 -18.47 -4.42 -13.05
N SER A 131 -18.79 -4.25 -11.76
CA SER A 131 -19.59 -3.11 -11.30
C SER A 131 -18.79 -1.81 -11.33
N ALA A 132 -19.46 -0.66 -11.22
CA ALA A 132 -18.82 0.67 -11.22
C ALA A 132 -17.81 0.88 -10.08
N THR A 133 -17.86 0.07 -9.02
CA THR A 133 -16.95 0.14 -7.87
C THR A 133 -15.94 -1.00 -7.84
N GLN A 134 -15.85 -1.79 -8.92
CA GLN A 134 -14.98 -2.95 -9.01
C GLN A 134 -13.93 -2.79 -10.09
N TYR A 135 -12.80 -3.46 -9.87
CA TYR A 135 -11.73 -3.59 -10.83
C TYR A 135 -11.14 -5.00 -10.79
N ILE A 136 -10.44 -5.36 -11.86
CA ILE A 136 -9.68 -6.60 -11.97
C ILE A 136 -8.29 -6.29 -12.50
N SER A 137 -7.27 -6.93 -11.93
CA SER A 137 -5.91 -6.90 -12.45
C SER A 137 -5.73 -8.01 -13.47
N VAL A 138 -5.17 -7.68 -14.63
CA VAL A 138 -4.95 -8.62 -15.73
C VAL A 138 -3.47 -8.61 -16.09
N ALA A 139 -2.86 -9.78 -16.20
CA ALA A 139 -1.48 -9.95 -16.63
C ALA A 139 -1.44 -10.73 -17.94
N ASP A 140 -0.79 -10.18 -18.95
CA ASP A 140 -0.55 -10.92 -20.20
C ASP A 140 0.63 -11.88 -20.00
N LYS A 141 0.41 -13.19 -20.23
CA LYS A 141 1.45 -14.21 -20.10
C LYS A 141 2.57 -14.09 -21.13
N LEU A 142 2.30 -13.51 -22.31
CA LEU A 142 3.30 -13.37 -23.35
C LEU A 142 4.27 -12.25 -23.04
N THR A 143 3.73 -11.08 -22.77
CA THR A 143 4.50 -9.85 -22.61
C THR A 143 4.90 -9.59 -21.17
N GLY A 144 4.23 -10.24 -20.21
CA GLY A 144 4.35 -9.96 -18.78
C GLY A 144 3.72 -8.62 -18.37
N VAL A 145 3.09 -7.90 -19.30
CA VAL A 145 2.51 -6.58 -19.05
C VAL A 145 1.27 -6.72 -18.18
N LYS A 146 1.24 -5.97 -17.08
CA LYS A 146 0.08 -5.89 -16.19
C LYS A 146 -0.77 -4.69 -16.55
N ARG A 147 -2.08 -4.83 -16.43
CA ARG A 147 -3.05 -3.75 -16.55
C ARG A 147 -4.18 -3.91 -15.55
N VAL A 148 -4.92 -2.84 -15.33
CA VAL A 148 -6.11 -2.83 -14.47
C VAL A 148 -7.30 -2.40 -15.31
N GLU A 149 -8.38 -3.15 -15.19
CA GLU A 149 -9.63 -2.90 -15.90
C GLU A 149 -10.69 -2.53 -14.85
N CYS A 150 -11.26 -1.33 -14.95
CA CYS A 150 -12.29 -0.85 -14.04
C CYS A 150 -13.69 -1.01 -14.65
N GLY A 151 -14.71 -1.19 -13.81
CA GLY A 151 -16.09 -1.13 -14.25
C GLY A 151 -16.64 0.31 -14.38
N PRO A 152 -17.91 0.47 -14.80
CA PRO A 152 -18.84 -0.59 -15.14
C PRO A 152 -18.62 -1.13 -16.56
N GLN A 153 -18.28 -2.41 -16.71
CA GLN A 153 -18.13 -3.04 -18.03
C GLN A 153 -18.31 -4.56 -17.97
N LEU A 154 -18.74 -5.14 -19.10
CA LEU A 154 -18.71 -6.58 -19.31
C LEU A 154 -17.34 -6.97 -19.86
N PHE A 155 -16.44 -7.32 -18.95
CA PHE A 155 -15.05 -7.62 -19.26
C PHE A 155 -14.92 -8.99 -19.93
N CYS A 156 -14.30 -9.00 -21.10
CA CYS A 156 -13.89 -10.22 -21.79
C CYS A 156 -12.36 -10.24 -21.92
N PRO A 157 -11.69 -11.32 -21.50
CA PRO A 157 -10.24 -11.46 -21.63
C PRO A 157 -9.77 -11.33 -23.09
N LYS A 158 -8.52 -10.93 -23.25
CA LYS A 158 -7.72 -11.04 -24.47
C LYS A 158 -6.97 -12.39 -24.48
N PRO A 159 -6.48 -12.85 -25.64
CA PRO A 159 -5.60 -14.01 -25.69
C PRO A 159 -4.46 -13.86 -24.68
N TYR A 160 -4.09 -14.96 -24.02
CA TYR A 160 -2.99 -15.02 -23.04
C TYR A 160 -3.16 -14.22 -21.75
N ASP A 161 -4.31 -13.58 -21.55
CA ASP A 161 -4.61 -12.91 -20.29
C ASP A 161 -4.78 -13.91 -19.13
N GLU A 162 -4.05 -13.65 -18.06
CA GLU A 162 -4.26 -14.22 -16.74
C GLU A 162 -5.02 -13.22 -15.86
N LEU A 163 -6.13 -13.68 -15.30
CA LEU A 163 -7.02 -12.85 -14.51
C LEU A 163 -6.70 -12.97 -13.03
N GLY A 164 -6.57 -11.84 -12.36
CA GLY A 164 -6.56 -11.78 -10.90
C GLY A 164 -7.97 -11.83 -10.30
N GLU A 165 -8.03 -11.65 -8.99
CA GLU A 165 -9.29 -11.55 -8.27
C GLU A 165 -10.00 -10.22 -8.55
N ILE A 166 -11.34 -10.25 -8.56
CA ILE A 166 -12.17 -9.03 -8.62
C ILE A 166 -12.09 -8.33 -7.27
N LYS A 167 -11.69 -7.07 -7.28
CA LYS A 167 -11.50 -6.24 -6.08
C LYS A 167 -12.37 -5.00 -6.17
N ASN A 168 -12.72 -4.45 -5.00
CA ASN A 168 -13.42 -3.17 -4.92
C ASN A 168 -12.39 -2.02 -4.94
N LEU A 169 -12.78 -0.90 -5.54
CA LEU A 169 -12.04 0.36 -5.46
C LEU A 169 -11.89 0.81 -4.01
N TYR A 170 -10.81 1.53 -3.73
CA TYR A 170 -10.52 2.02 -2.39
C TYR A 170 -11.34 3.28 -2.14
N ASN A 171 -12.35 3.17 -1.28
CA ASN A 171 -13.19 4.30 -0.91
C ASN A 171 -12.58 5.02 0.30
N LEU A 172 -11.99 6.19 0.07
CA LEU A 172 -11.41 7.02 1.13
C LEU A 172 -12.43 8.06 1.58
N SER A 173 -12.69 8.16 2.88
CA SER A 173 -13.46 9.24 3.47
C SER A 173 -12.66 10.55 3.55
N SER A 174 -13.32 11.65 3.91
CA SER A 174 -12.67 12.98 4.04
C SER A 174 -11.63 13.07 5.16
N THR A 175 -11.55 12.08 6.05
CA THR A 175 -10.59 12.01 7.15
C THR A 175 -9.54 10.94 6.96
N GLU A 176 -9.52 10.30 5.80
CA GLU A 176 -8.64 9.17 5.49
C GLU A 176 -7.72 9.48 4.32
N TYR A 177 -6.58 8.78 4.30
CA TYR A 177 -5.64 8.78 3.21
C TYR A 177 -4.98 7.42 3.08
N LEU A 178 -4.37 7.17 1.93
CA LEU A 178 -3.52 6.00 1.70
C LEU A 178 -2.20 6.43 1.07
N ILE A 179 -1.19 5.58 1.18
CA ILE A 179 0.08 5.76 0.48
C ILE A 179 0.19 4.66 -0.57
N VAL A 180 0.37 5.09 -1.82
CA VAL A 180 0.61 4.21 -2.96
C VAL A 180 2.10 4.18 -3.23
N THR A 181 2.64 3.00 -3.50
CA THR A 181 4.02 2.81 -3.95
C THR A 181 3.96 2.14 -5.32
N ASP A 182 4.41 2.84 -6.35
CA ASP A 182 4.56 2.24 -7.67
C ASP A 182 5.77 1.29 -7.64
N GLN A 183 5.53 0.00 -7.87
CA GLN A 183 6.59 -1.01 -7.85
C GLN A 183 7.53 -0.93 -9.06
N SER A 184 7.10 -0.28 -10.15
CA SER A 184 7.92 -0.14 -11.36
C SER A 184 8.97 0.96 -11.21
N THR A 185 8.60 2.07 -10.58
CA THR A 185 9.48 3.24 -10.40
C THR A 185 10.05 3.36 -8.98
N GLY A 186 9.40 2.73 -8.00
CA GLY A 186 9.67 2.93 -6.57
C GLY A 186 9.08 4.22 -6.00
N GLU A 187 8.38 5.03 -6.81
CA GLU A 187 7.82 6.29 -6.35
C GLU A 187 6.63 6.08 -5.41
N ARG A 188 6.59 6.87 -4.34
CA ARG A 188 5.50 6.89 -3.37
C ARG A 188 4.66 8.15 -3.51
N ALA A 189 3.34 8.00 -3.43
CA ALA A 189 2.39 9.11 -3.47
C ALA A 189 1.34 8.97 -2.35
N THR A 190 1.00 10.09 -1.71
CA THR A 190 -0.10 10.15 -0.75
C THR A 190 -1.40 10.52 -1.48
N ILE A 191 -2.44 9.71 -1.32
CA ILE A 191 -3.77 9.96 -1.87
C ILE A 191 -4.69 10.34 -0.72
N ASN A 192 -5.16 11.58 -0.77
CA ASN A 192 -6.06 12.16 0.22
C ASN A 192 -7.53 11.90 -0.17
N GLY A 193 -8.37 11.57 0.81
CA GLY A 193 -9.81 11.52 0.62
C GLY A 193 -10.47 12.91 0.66
N PRO A 194 -11.75 13.03 0.29
CA PRO A 194 -12.65 11.95 -0.10
C PRO A 194 -12.51 11.57 -1.59
N THR A 195 -12.08 10.36 -1.87
CA THR A 195 -11.80 9.91 -3.25
C THR A 195 -12.06 8.41 -3.39
N LEU A 196 -12.64 8.01 -4.52
CA LEU A 196 -12.70 6.60 -4.93
C LEU A 196 -11.46 6.29 -5.76
N PHE A 197 -10.46 5.66 -5.14
CA PHE A 197 -9.15 5.46 -5.74
C PHE A 197 -9.08 4.14 -6.53
N LEU A 198 -8.68 4.25 -7.80
CA LEU A 198 -8.35 3.14 -8.69
C LEU A 198 -6.82 2.95 -8.72
N PRO A 199 -6.30 1.79 -8.30
CA PRO A 199 -4.88 1.49 -8.39
C PRO A 199 -4.43 1.26 -9.83
N LYS A 200 -3.20 1.66 -10.16
CA LYS A 200 -2.54 1.28 -11.41
C LYS A 200 -2.04 -0.17 -11.33
N ALA A 201 -1.57 -0.68 -12.47
CA ALA A 201 -1.14 -2.07 -12.63
C ALA A 201 0.01 -2.51 -11.73
N TYR A 202 0.90 -1.59 -11.38
CA TYR A 202 2.09 -1.85 -10.56
C TYR A 202 2.01 -1.16 -9.19
N ASP A 203 0.84 -0.61 -8.84
CA ASP A 203 0.66 0.09 -7.58
C ASP A 203 0.51 -0.91 -6.43
N GLN A 204 1.38 -0.77 -5.43
CA GLN A 204 1.24 -1.40 -4.13
C GLN A 204 0.63 -0.42 -3.14
N ILE A 205 -0.45 -0.84 -2.48
CA ILE A 205 -1.30 0.02 -1.67
C ILE A 205 -1.06 -0.28 -0.20
N SER A 206 -0.84 0.76 0.60
CA SER A 206 -0.75 0.65 2.05
C SER A 206 -2.12 0.40 2.70
N PRO A 207 -2.17 0.06 4.00
CA PRO A 207 -3.38 0.22 4.79
C PRO A 207 -3.92 1.65 4.70
N ILE A 208 -5.23 1.81 4.88
CA ILE A 208 -5.88 3.12 4.98
C ILE A 208 -5.50 3.72 6.34
N PHE A 209 -5.06 4.98 6.32
CA PHE A 209 -4.68 5.75 7.49
C PHE A 209 -5.68 6.88 7.73
N ASN A 210 -5.85 7.24 9.01
CA ASN A 210 -6.60 8.42 9.39
C ASN A 210 -5.68 9.64 9.43
N TYR A 211 -6.22 10.81 9.09
CA TYR A 211 -5.52 12.07 9.29
C TYR A 211 -5.09 12.25 10.74
N ILE A 212 -3.92 12.86 10.89
CA ILE A 212 -3.39 13.22 12.19
C ILE A 212 -4.10 14.49 12.62
N VAL A 213 -4.78 14.43 13.77
CA VAL A 213 -5.47 15.56 14.38
C VAL A 213 -4.66 16.01 15.59
N LEU A 214 -4.19 17.25 15.57
CA LEU A 214 -3.49 17.88 16.67
C LEU A 214 -4.38 18.95 17.32
N ASN A 215 -4.48 18.92 18.65
CA ASN A 215 -5.17 19.94 19.44
C ASN A 215 -4.29 21.19 19.66
N HIS A 216 -4.88 22.29 20.16
CA HIS A 216 -4.17 23.56 20.46
C HIS A 216 -2.99 23.46 21.45
N THR A 217 -2.92 22.36 22.20
CA THR A 217 -1.88 22.06 23.19
C THR A 217 -0.99 20.92 22.75
N GLN A 218 -1.08 20.46 21.50
CA GLN A 218 -0.36 19.30 21.02
C GLN A 218 0.57 19.64 19.85
N TYR A 219 1.62 18.86 19.74
CA TYR A 219 2.54 18.88 18.61
C TYR A 219 3.00 17.46 18.28
N CYS A 220 3.55 17.29 17.07
CA CYS A 220 4.23 16.06 16.69
C CYS A 220 5.51 16.38 15.92
N ARG A 221 6.41 15.40 15.87
CA ARG A 221 7.65 15.46 15.11
C ARG A 221 7.53 14.52 13.92
N ILE A 222 7.83 15.05 12.75
CA ILE A 222 7.76 14.34 11.48
C ILE A 222 9.17 14.27 10.92
N ILE A 223 9.55 13.10 10.43
CA ILE A 223 10.81 12.88 9.71
C ILE A 223 10.50 12.36 8.32
N ASP A 224 11.09 13.01 7.32
CA ASP A 224 11.13 12.48 5.96
C ASP A 224 12.23 11.42 5.86
N SER A 225 11.83 10.17 5.61
CA SER A 225 12.74 9.03 5.48
C SER A 225 13.70 9.13 4.29
N ARG A 226 13.38 9.93 3.26
CA ARG A 226 14.22 10.08 2.06
C ARG A 226 15.30 11.13 2.26
N THR A 227 14.95 12.26 2.88
CA THR A 227 15.86 13.41 3.03
C THR A 227 16.48 13.50 4.43
N GLY A 228 15.91 12.82 5.42
CA GLY A 228 16.25 12.98 6.84
C GLY A 228 15.79 14.32 7.43
N VAL A 229 15.10 15.17 6.65
CA VAL A 229 14.62 16.46 7.12
C VAL A 229 13.53 16.24 8.15
N MET A 230 13.68 16.91 9.30
CA MET A 230 12.71 16.86 10.38
C MET A 230 11.92 18.17 10.44
N ARG A 231 10.60 18.07 10.69
CA ARG A 231 9.73 19.21 10.92
C ARG A 231 8.78 18.97 12.11
N ILE A 232 8.48 20.05 12.82
CA ILE A 232 7.55 20.05 13.96
C ILE A 232 6.24 20.63 13.46
N GLU A 233 5.15 19.92 13.71
CA GLU A 233 3.81 20.40 13.46
C GLU A 233 3.10 20.66 14.79
N LYS A 234 2.56 21.87 14.94
CA LYS A 234 1.83 22.32 16.13
C LYS A 234 0.33 22.43 15.81
N GLY A 235 -0.53 22.05 16.75
CA GLY A 235 -1.97 22.20 16.58
C GLY A 235 -2.47 23.63 16.84
N PRO A 236 -3.74 23.93 16.51
CA PRO A 236 -4.74 23.01 15.96
C PRO A 236 -4.49 22.74 14.48
N LYS A 237 -4.35 21.47 14.08
CA LYS A 237 -4.08 21.12 12.69
C LYS A 237 -4.51 19.70 12.39
N THR A 238 -5.15 19.51 11.24
CA THR A 238 -5.47 18.19 10.69
C THR A 238 -4.75 18.04 9.37
N PHE A 239 -3.96 16.98 9.22
CA PHE A 239 -3.17 16.77 8.01
C PHE A 239 -2.84 15.29 7.75
N ALA A 240 -2.50 14.98 6.50
CA ALA A 240 -1.96 13.70 6.08
C ALA A 240 -0.42 13.72 6.10
N LEU A 241 0.20 12.56 6.33
CA LEU A 241 1.64 12.44 6.11
C LEU A 241 1.95 12.42 4.61
N GLY A 242 3.06 13.07 4.27
CA GLY A 242 3.67 12.93 2.95
C GLY A 242 4.12 11.49 2.67
N PRO A 243 4.43 11.17 1.40
CA PRO A 243 4.66 9.80 0.95
C PRO A 243 5.87 9.11 1.60
N TYR A 244 6.86 9.90 2.01
CA TYR A 244 8.08 9.44 2.68
C TYR A 244 8.16 9.89 4.15
N GLU A 245 7.10 10.52 4.65
CA GLU A 245 7.08 11.06 6.01
C GLU A 245 6.62 10.01 7.01
N SER A 246 7.15 10.10 8.22
CA SER A 246 6.74 9.26 9.34
C SER A 246 6.76 10.07 10.63
N LEU A 247 5.87 9.68 11.57
CA LEU A 247 5.87 10.25 12.90
C LEU A 247 7.03 9.67 13.71
N MET A 248 7.82 10.56 14.31
CA MET A 248 8.87 10.17 15.23
C MET A 248 8.27 9.63 16.52
N LYS A 249 8.67 8.43 16.92
CA LYS A 249 8.24 7.79 18.16
C LYS A 249 9.26 8.07 19.27
N VAL A 250 8.77 8.51 20.43
CA VAL A 250 9.56 8.65 21.65
C VAL A 250 8.77 7.97 22.77
N HIS A 251 9.33 6.92 23.38
CA HIS A 251 8.65 6.10 24.41
C HIS A 251 7.23 5.66 23.98
N ASP A 252 7.11 5.14 22.75
CA ASP A 252 5.85 4.72 22.11
C ASP A 252 4.78 5.81 21.89
N GLN A 253 5.11 7.07 22.16
CA GLN A 253 4.26 8.22 21.86
C GLN A 253 4.72 8.94 20.59
N THR A 254 3.76 9.40 19.79
CA THR A 254 3.99 10.17 18.55
C THR A 254 3.46 11.60 18.63
N ILE A 255 2.46 11.84 19.47
CA ILE A 255 1.86 13.15 19.73
C ILE A 255 2.19 13.52 21.16
N PHE A 256 2.68 14.75 21.34
CA PHE A 256 3.18 15.28 22.60
C PHE A 256 2.43 16.55 22.98
N ASP A 257 2.31 16.80 24.29
CA ASP A 257 1.75 18.05 24.79
C ASP A 257 2.81 19.17 24.82
N ILE A 258 2.38 20.36 24.44
CA ILE A 258 3.14 21.61 24.50
C ILE A 258 3.31 21.99 25.98
N ILE A 259 4.54 22.33 26.36
CA ILE A 259 4.85 22.72 27.74
C ILE A 259 4.59 24.22 27.88
N ASN A 260 3.71 24.60 28.80
CA ASN A 260 3.47 26.02 29.08
C ASN A 260 4.52 26.51 30.09
N ILE A 261 5.36 27.46 29.68
CA ILE A 261 6.27 28.21 30.54
C ILE A 261 5.53 29.47 30.96
N ASP A 262 5.44 29.69 32.27
CA ASP A 262 4.77 30.84 32.87
C ASP A 262 5.72 31.51 33.88
N THR A 263 5.18 32.32 34.78
CA THR A 263 5.97 32.97 35.83
C THR A 263 6.42 32.01 36.94
N GLU A 264 5.81 30.84 37.07
CA GLU A 264 6.05 29.87 38.12
C GLU A 264 6.75 28.60 37.63
N ASN A 265 6.75 28.33 36.33
CA ASN A 265 7.26 27.12 35.71
C ASN A 265 8.31 27.50 34.66
N ALA A 266 9.52 26.96 34.82
CA ALA A 266 10.59 27.02 33.85
C ALA A 266 10.88 25.61 33.30
N VAL A 267 11.48 25.53 32.12
CA VAL A 267 11.84 24.24 31.52
C VAL A 267 13.34 24.08 31.46
N LEU A 268 13.83 22.97 32.00
CA LEU A 268 15.21 22.55 31.82
C LEU A 268 15.31 21.67 30.58
N VAL A 269 16.15 22.08 29.64
CA VAL A 269 16.45 21.32 28.44
C VAL A 269 17.95 21.05 28.32
N LYS A 270 18.30 19.92 27.71
CA LYS A 270 19.66 19.62 27.30
C LYS A 270 19.81 19.95 25.83
N ASN A 271 20.77 20.80 25.51
CA ASN A 271 21.22 21.03 24.14
C ASN A 271 22.04 19.82 23.68
N LEU A 272 21.61 19.18 22.60
CA LEU A 272 22.22 17.98 22.04
C LEU A 272 23.49 18.28 21.24
N ASP A 273 23.64 19.50 20.72
CA ASP A 273 24.80 19.90 19.94
C ASP A 273 25.98 20.24 20.88
N THR A 274 25.72 21.01 21.94
CA THR A 274 26.75 21.44 22.89
C THR A 274 26.89 20.49 24.08
N GLY A 275 25.88 19.69 24.37
CA GLY A 275 25.81 18.85 25.56
C GLY A 275 25.49 19.60 26.85
N LEU A 276 25.25 20.91 26.78
CA LEU A 276 24.98 21.77 27.94
C LEU A 276 23.48 21.79 28.28
N ASP A 277 23.19 21.95 29.57
CA ASP A 277 21.84 22.12 30.07
C ASP A 277 21.50 23.62 30.11
N GLU A 278 20.32 23.98 29.60
CA GLU A 278 19.80 25.33 29.49
C GLU A 278 18.47 25.43 30.24
N LEU A 279 18.30 26.49 31.03
CA LEU A 279 17.05 26.78 31.71
C LEU A 279 16.30 27.90 30.98
N ILE A 280 15.11 27.59 30.48
CA ILE A 280 14.24 28.54 29.77
C ILE A 280 13.18 29.04 30.73
N THR A 281 13.21 30.34 31.02
CA THR A 281 12.33 31.02 32.00
C THR A 281 11.36 32.01 31.36
N THR A 282 11.54 32.33 30.07
CA THR A 282 10.69 33.30 29.36
C THR A 282 9.28 32.72 29.15
N PRO A 283 8.21 33.39 29.61
CA PRO A 283 6.85 32.89 29.46
C PRO A 283 6.47 32.64 27.99
N GLN A 284 6.20 31.39 27.64
CA GLN A 284 5.87 30.97 26.28
C GLN A 284 5.30 29.55 26.24
N LYS A 285 4.66 29.21 25.11
CA LYS A 285 4.39 27.82 24.75
C LYS A 285 5.66 27.17 24.22
N PHE A 286 6.29 26.33 25.03
CA PHE A 286 7.55 25.69 24.71
C PHE A 286 7.35 24.34 24.03
N ILE A 287 8.02 24.20 22.89
CA ILE A 287 8.17 22.95 22.16
C ILE A 287 9.68 22.73 21.99
N PRO A 288 10.25 21.62 22.51
CA PRO A 288 11.67 21.37 22.34
C PRO A 288 12.01 21.21 20.85
N SER A 289 13.06 21.91 20.41
CA SER A 289 13.65 21.74 19.07
C SER A 289 14.20 20.32 18.87
N PHE A 290 14.62 19.98 17.65
CA PHE A 290 15.30 18.71 17.36
C PHE A 290 16.64 18.57 18.06
N THR A 291 17.31 19.69 18.32
CA THR A 291 18.58 19.77 19.02
C THR A 291 18.40 19.94 20.54
N GLN A 292 17.15 19.90 21.03
CA GLN A 292 16.86 20.04 22.44
C GLN A 292 16.15 18.79 22.96
N ARG A 293 16.64 18.28 24.09
CA ARG A 293 16.02 17.21 24.84
C ARG A 293 15.41 17.77 26.12
N PHE A 294 14.11 17.60 26.28
CA PHE A 294 13.42 17.93 27.52
C PHE A 294 13.98 17.08 28.68
N ILE A 295 14.26 17.72 29.83
CA ILE A 295 14.68 17.03 31.05
C ILE A 295 13.53 17.08 32.07
N GLU A 296 13.18 18.28 32.53
CA GLU A 296 12.19 18.46 33.59
C GLU A 296 11.58 19.87 33.57
N ILE A 297 10.46 20.03 34.28
CA ILE A 297 9.86 21.33 34.60
C ILE A 297 10.32 21.73 36.00
N ARG A 298 10.95 22.90 36.12
CA ARG A 298 11.39 23.48 37.39
C ARG A 298 10.41 24.53 37.88
N LYS A 299 9.92 24.37 39.10
CA LYS A 299 9.03 25.33 39.75
C LYS A 299 9.83 26.48 40.37
N LEU A 300 9.23 27.67 40.36
CA LEU A 300 9.77 28.87 40.99
C LEU A 300 9.77 28.68 42.51
N ILE A 301 10.94 28.82 43.11
CA ILE A 301 11.08 28.77 44.56
C ILE A 301 10.81 30.17 45.08
N LYS A 302 9.79 30.29 45.94
CA LYS A 302 9.46 31.52 46.66
C LYS A 302 9.99 31.40 48.09
N LEU A 303 10.76 32.39 48.54
CA LEU A 303 11.28 32.49 49.90
C LEU A 303 10.54 33.61 50.65
N ALA A 304 10.15 33.35 51.90
CA ALA A 304 9.70 34.41 52.78
C ALA A 304 10.87 35.34 53.17
N PRO A 305 10.63 36.59 53.60
CA PRO A 305 11.71 37.54 53.92
C PRO A 305 12.73 37.06 54.97
N TYR A 306 12.34 36.09 55.80
CA TYR A 306 13.14 35.49 56.86
C TYR A 306 13.63 34.07 56.51
N GLU A 307 13.40 33.59 55.29
CA GLU A 307 13.90 32.31 54.83
C GLU A 307 15.19 32.49 54.03
N ASN A 308 16.15 31.62 54.30
CA ASN A 308 17.35 31.44 53.52
C ASN A 308 17.38 30.05 52.90
N MET A 309 17.96 29.97 51.71
CA MET A 309 18.26 28.71 51.03
C MET A 309 19.69 28.74 50.52
N ILE A 310 20.37 27.61 50.61
CA ILE A 310 21.73 27.47 50.12
C ILE A 310 21.67 26.63 48.85
N LEU A 311 22.27 27.13 47.79
CA LEU A 311 22.49 26.39 46.55
C LEU A 311 23.95 26.00 46.46
N ILE A 312 24.23 24.83 45.90
CA ILE A 312 25.58 24.38 45.57
C ILE A 312 25.70 24.42 44.05
N ASP A 313 26.71 25.12 43.56
CA ASP A 313 27.04 25.16 42.13
C ASP A 313 27.89 23.95 41.72
N LYS A 314 28.11 23.75 40.41
CA LYS A 314 28.91 22.66 39.84
C LYS A 314 30.33 22.54 40.42
N ASP A 315 30.91 23.66 40.85
CA ASP A 315 32.27 23.75 41.38
C ASP A 315 32.29 23.55 42.92
N GLY A 316 31.13 23.25 43.53
CA GLY A 316 30.97 23.10 44.98
C GLY A 316 30.82 24.42 45.74
N HIS A 317 30.76 25.56 45.05
CA HIS A 317 30.58 26.86 45.71
C HIS A 317 29.17 27.02 46.26
N HIS A 318 29.08 27.52 47.50
CA HIS A 318 27.81 27.79 48.16
C HIS A 318 27.29 29.18 47.79
N ILE A 319 26.08 29.22 47.23
CA ILE A 319 25.37 30.45 46.87
C ILE A 319 24.21 30.63 47.85
N LEU A 320 24.27 31.66 48.69
CA LEU A 320 23.21 31.97 49.64
C LEU A 320 22.12 32.81 48.96
N LYS A 321 20.88 32.30 49.03
CA LYS A 321 19.67 33.01 48.63
C LYS A 321 18.88 33.41 49.86
N ASN A 322 18.57 34.69 49.98
CA ASN A 322 17.85 35.26 51.12
C ASN A 322 16.56 35.89 50.63
N GLY A 323 15.42 35.52 51.20
CA GLY A 323 14.11 35.97 50.74
C GLY A 323 13.85 37.47 50.89
N SER A 324 14.66 38.22 51.65
CA SER A 324 14.58 39.69 51.69
C SER A 324 15.10 40.34 50.40
N LYS A 325 16.09 39.74 49.73
CA LYS A 325 16.68 40.22 48.47
C LYS A 325 16.16 39.45 47.26
N ASP A 326 16.23 38.12 47.35
CA ASP A 326 15.86 37.16 46.32
C ASP A 326 14.52 36.51 46.69
N LYS A 327 13.42 37.27 46.58
CA LYS A 327 12.06 36.78 46.93
C LYS A 327 11.68 35.50 46.21
N SER A 328 12.13 35.36 44.97
CA SER A 328 11.87 34.17 44.16
C SER A 328 12.93 33.95 43.10
N PHE A 329 13.27 32.69 42.84
CA PHE A 329 14.23 32.32 41.82
C PHE A 329 13.98 30.89 41.32
N PHE A 330 14.52 30.58 40.15
CA PHE A 330 14.64 29.22 39.65
C PHE A 330 16.03 28.68 39.96
N ILE A 331 16.14 27.36 40.08
CA ILE A 331 17.44 26.68 40.17
C ILE A 331 18.03 26.63 38.76
N TYR A 332 19.24 27.15 38.58
CA TYR A 332 19.92 27.12 37.28
C TYR A 332 20.50 25.73 36.98
N PRO A 333 20.90 25.47 35.71
CA PRO A 333 21.58 24.24 35.36
C PRO A 333 22.77 23.96 36.28
N TYR A 334 22.98 22.69 36.64
CA TYR A 334 24.04 22.22 37.54
C TYR A 334 24.02 22.75 38.99
N GLN A 335 23.05 23.58 39.35
CA GLN A 335 22.81 23.95 40.74
C GLN A 335 21.94 22.91 41.44
N GLN A 336 22.24 22.66 42.71
CA GLN A 336 21.44 21.80 43.57
C GLN A 336 21.12 22.51 44.87
N ILE A 337 19.96 22.19 45.44
CA ILE A 337 19.60 22.68 46.77
C ILE A 337 20.46 21.94 47.79
N TYR A 338 21.09 22.68 48.68
CA TYR A 338 21.76 22.09 49.83
C TYR A 338 20.73 21.71 50.89
N THR A 339 20.69 20.43 51.20
CA THR A 339 19.76 19.87 52.19
C THR A 339 20.55 19.27 53.34
N GLN A 340 20.09 19.52 54.56
CA GLN A 340 20.66 18.95 55.78
C GLN A 340 19.67 18.01 56.47
N SER A 341 20.18 16.90 57.00
CA SER A 341 19.41 16.01 57.87
C SER A 341 19.49 16.50 59.32
N TRP A 342 18.39 16.99 59.87
CA TRP A 342 18.31 17.42 61.27
C TRP A 342 17.59 16.37 62.11
N SER A 343 18.13 16.03 63.28
CA SER A 343 17.46 15.12 64.21
C SER A 343 16.21 15.79 64.78
N ASN A 344 15.05 15.15 64.64
CA ASN A 344 13.79 15.64 65.20
C ASN A 344 13.51 15.13 66.63
N ASP A 345 14.39 14.27 67.15
CA ASP A 345 14.19 13.67 68.46
C ASP A 345 14.69 14.60 69.58
N LEU A 346 13.80 14.94 70.52
CA LEU A 346 14.15 15.67 71.76
C LEU A 346 15.27 15.00 72.56
N LYS A 347 15.37 13.68 72.50
CA LYS A 347 16.38 12.88 73.21
C LYS A 347 17.73 12.79 72.47
N LYS A 348 17.84 13.32 71.24
CA LYS A 348 19.01 13.20 70.34
C LYS A 348 19.42 11.74 70.05
N ASP A 349 18.47 10.81 70.07
CA ASP A 349 18.71 9.39 69.77
C ASP A 349 18.83 9.08 68.27
N HIS A 350 18.74 10.09 67.39
CA HIS A 350 18.85 10.01 65.92
C HIS A 350 17.93 8.97 65.24
N ARG A 351 16.80 8.62 65.84
CA ARG A 351 15.84 7.64 65.31
C ARG A 351 14.98 8.21 64.19
N SER A 352 14.77 9.53 64.18
CA SER A 352 14.09 10.23 63.10
C SER A 352 14.86 11.49 62.68
N THR A 353 15.03 11.67 61.36
CA THR A 353 15.66 12.85 60.76
C THR A 353 14.69 13.53 59.80
N ILE A 354 14.75 14.85 59.75
CA ILE A 354 14.02 15.68 58.80
C ILE A 354 15.03 16.31 57.85
N GLN A 355 14.73 16.28 56.56
CA GLN A 355 15.48 17.02 55.56
C GLN A 355 15.06 18.49 55.60
N VAL A 356 16.02 19.36 55.87
CA VAL A 356 15.85 20.81 55.94
C VAL A 356 16.64 21.44 54.80
N ASP A 357 15.92 22.08 53.89
CA ASP A 357 16.45 22.82 52.74
C ASP A 357 16.23 24.35 52.88
N ARG A 358 15.24 24.75 53.68
CA ARG A 358 14.95 26.16 54.01
C ARG A 358 15.29 26.47 55.47
N PHE A 359 16.06 27.52 55.68
CA PHE A 359 16.51 27.95 57.00
C PHE A 359 15.78 29.24 57.42
N ASP A 360 15.00 29.16 58.50
CA ASP A 360 14.32 30.32 59.09
C ASP A 360 15.28 31.10 59.99
N THR A 361 15.42 32.40 59.74
CA THR A 361 16.28 33.30 60.53
C THR A 361 15.52 34.08 61.60
N ARG A 362 14.22 33.84 61.80
CA ARG A 362 13.51 34.45 62.92
C ARG A 362 14.12 33.93 64.21
N ASN A 363 14.36 34.85 65.15
CA ASN A 363 14.71 34.46 66.50
C ASN A 363 13.58 33.58 67.03
N GLN A 364 13.87 32.31 67.27
CA GLN A 364 13.00 31.49 68.11
C GLN A 364 13.05 32.13 69.49
N CYS A 365 12.02 32.90 69.82
CA CYS A 365 11.80 33.35 71.18
C CYS A 365 11.86 32.11 72.06
N LYS A 366 12.86 32.04 72.93
CA LYS A 366 12.82 31.20 74.11
C LYS A 366 11.58 31.64 74.88
N ILE A 367 10.51 30.86 74.77
CA ILE A 367 9.42 30.93 75.73
C ILE A 367 10.04 30.37 77.01
N ASN A 368 10.35 31.27 77.94
CA ASN A 368 10.77 30.93 79.29
C ASN A 368 9.67 30.18 80.03
#